data_AF-A0A3E1EEL1-F1
#
_entry.id   AF-A0A3E1EEL1-F1
#
_cell.length_a   1.000
_cell.length_b   1.000
_cell.length_c   1.000
_cell.angle_alpha   90.00
_cell.angle_beta   90.00
_cell.angle_gamma   90.00
#
_symmetry.space_group_name_H-M   'P 1'
#
loop_
_entity.id
_entity.type
_entity.pdbx_description
1 polymer ?
#
loop_
_entity_poly.entity_id
_entity_poly.type
_entity_poly.pdbx_seq_one_letter_code
_entity_poly.pdbx_strand_id
1 'polypeptide(L)'
;MKYPFTFLCCFLGLVASAAAAVPAGQKTTLDCDHAEMWSTGNETRGVCTGNVTLIGTDLKILCDRLEFTALGVGDKTATLPTLDKFKYMLATGHVVITQADREATCGRAEVLPHEDKVILTENPVLIDHGTDWTSAGEKITLLRGERRVIVDKSRVTGPALRNLGYEQDKPAPPAAVSRPQPTPGK
;
A
#
# COMPACT_ATOMS: atom_id res chain seq x y z
N MET A 1 19.34 -17.64 68.68
CA MET A 1 20.49 -18.21 67.96
C MET A 1 19.97 -18.95 66.74
N LYS A 2 20.41 -18.56 65.53
CA LYS A 2 20.32 -19.26 64.22
C LYS A 2 18.99 -19.31 63.43
N TYR A 3 18.91 -18.43 62.42
CA TYR A 3 18.32 -18.71 61.09
C TYR A 3 19.27 -19.64 60.29
N PRO A 4 18.81 -20.40 59.27
CA PRO A 4 18.73 -19.89 57.87
C PRO A 4 17.52 -20.46 57.08
N PHE A 5 16.65 -19.68 56.44
CA PHE A 5 16.78 -19.01 55.13
C PHE A 5 17.72 -19.71 54.13
N THR A 6 17.18 -20.62 53.32
CA THR A 6 17.84 -21.15 52.12
C THR A 6 17.04 -20.73 50.89
N PHE A 7 17.63 -19.80 50.14
CA PHE A 7 17.19 -19.26 48.86
C PHE A 7 18.10 -19.89 47.80
N LEU A 8 17.58 -20.59 46.78
CA LEU A 8 18.43 -21.11 45.71
C LEU A 8 17.68 -21.32 44.38
N CYS A 9 18.31 -20.79 43.32
CA CYS A 9 18.09 -20.99 41.88
C CYS A 9 17.01 -20.16 41.16
N CYS A 10 17.34 -18.88 40.92
CA CYS A 10 16.92 -18.18 39.70
C CYS A 10 17.78 -18.67 38.51
N PHE A 11 17.18 -19.41 37.59
CA PHE A 11 17.73 -19.60 36.24
C PHE A 11 17.35 -18.38 35.39
N LEU A 12 18.27 -17.39 35.29
CA LEU A 12 18.17 -16.38 34.23
C LEU A 12 18.66 -17.02 32.93
N GLY A 13 17.71 -17.43 32.08
CA GLY A 13 17.97 -17.71 30.68
C GLY A 13 18.28 -16.40 29.95
N LEU A 14 19.53 -16.24 29.52
CA LEU A 14 19.95 -15.15 28.66
C LEU A 14 19.38 -15.41 27.26
N VAL A 15 18.21 -14.86 26.95
CA VAL A 15 17.67 -14.84 25.60
C VAL A 15 18.46 -13.79 24.82
N ALA A 16 19.35 -14.24 23.94
CA ALA A 16 20.03 -13.37 23.00
C ALA A 16 18.97 -12.83 22.02
N SER A 17 18.51 -11.60 22.23
CA SER A 17 17.73 -10.88 21.23
C SER A 17 18.61 -10.68 20.00
N ALA A 18 18.34 -11.45 18.94
CA ALA A 18 18.79 -11.11 17.61
C ALA A 18 18.14 -9.77 17.24
N ALA A 19 18.90 -8.68 17.39
CA ALA A 19 18.53 -7.40 16.83
C ALA A 19 18.48 -7.60 15.32
N ALA A 20 17.28 -7.62 14.75
CA ALA A 20 17.09 -7.54 13.32
C ALA A 20 17.82 -6.29 12.84
N ALA A 21 18.83 -6.47 11.98
CA ALA A 21 19.54 -5.36 11.37
C ALA A 21 18.51 -4.50 10.62
N VAL A 22 18.30 -3.28 11.08
CA VAL A 22 17.52 -2.28 10.35
C VAL A 22 18.25 -2.10 9.00
N PRO A 23 17.61 -2.38 7.86
CA PRO A 23 18.25 -2.19 6.57
C PRO A 23 18.74 -0.74 6.48
N ALA A 24 20.00 -0.55 6.11
CA ALA A 24 20.53 0.78 5.87
C ALA A 24 19.67 1.44 4.78
N GLY A 25 18.99 2.54 5.12
CA GLY A 25 18.04 3.20 4.24
C GLY A 25 18.69 3.49 2.89
N GLN A 26 18.01 3.10 1.80
CA GLN A 26 18.54 3.39 0.47
C GLN A 26 18.50 4.90 0.23
N LYS A 27 19.50 5.39 -0.51
CA LYS A 27 19.60 6.79 -0.89
C LYS A 27 18.34 7.20 -1.64
N THR A 28 17.64 8.24 -1.14
CA THR A 28 16.54 8.85 -1.88
C THR A 28 17.08 9.57 -3.12
N THR A 29 16.58 9.23 -4.31
CA THR A 29 16.89 9.92 -5.58
C THR A 29 15.62 10.55 -6.15
N LEU A 30 15.77 11.74 -6.73
CA LEU A 30 14.70 12.48 -7.39
C LEU A 30 15.22 12.98 -8.73
N ASP A 31 14.71 12.41 -9.81
CA ASP A 31 15.05 12.76 -11.19
C ASP A 31 13.84 13.45 -11.84
N CYS A 32 14.08 14.54 -12.57
CA CYS A 32 13.05 15.31 -13.28
C CYS A 32 13.69 16.24 -14.31
N ASP A 33 12.89 16.75 -15.25
CA ASP A 33 13.35 17.68 -16.28
C ASP A 33 13.61 19.09 -15.72
N HIS A 34 12.75 19.54 -14.80
CA HIS A 34 12.87 20.84 -14.14
C HIS A 34 12.61 20.72 -12.65
N ALA A 35 13.48 21.34 -11.85
CA ALA A 35 13.32 21.44 -10.40
C ALA A 35 13.54 22.88 -9.95
N GLU A 36 12.61 23.39 -9.14
CA GLU A 36 12.75 24.63 -8.39
C GLU A 36 12.64 24.32 -6.90
N MET A 37 13.60 24.80 -6.12
CA MET A 37 13.61 24.62 -4.67
C MET A 37 13.95 25.93 -3.98
N TRP A 38 13.19 26.27 -2.95
CA TRP A 38 13.44 27.46 -2.14
C TRP A 38 13.13 27.18 -0.68
N SER A 39 13.92 27.80 0.20
CA SER A 39 13.71 27.72 1.64
C SER A 39 13.03 28.98 2.16
N THR A 40 11.98 28.80 2.94
CA THR A 40 11.28 29.87 3.65
C THR A 40 11.36 29.57 5.15
N GLY A 41 12.23 30.29 5.86
CA GLY A 41 12.49 30.01 7.28
C GLY A 41 13.10 28.62 7.48
N ASN A 42 12.38 27.74 8.18
CA ASN A 42 12.81 26.37 8.48
C ASN A 42 12.17 25.31 7.57
N GLU A 43 11.41 25.75 6.56
CA GLU A 43 10.79 24.87 5.56
C GLU A 43 11.51 25.02 4.23
N THR A 44 11.70 23.89 3.54
CA THR A 44 12.13 23.86 2.15
C THR A 44 10.97 23.38 1.30
N ARG A 45 10.64 24.18 0.30
CA ARG A 45 9.64 23.85 -0.71
C ARG A 45 10.35 23.47 -1.99
N GLY A 46 9.82 22.48 -2.67
CA GLY A 46 10.31 22.05 -3.96
C GLY A 46 9.16 21.76 -4.91
N VAL A 47 9.36 22.14 -6.16
CA VAL A 47 8.47 21.82 -7.27
C VAL A 47 9.32 21.17 -8.35
N CYS A 48 8.99 19.94 -8.69
CA CYS A 48 9.62 19.17 -9.75
C CYS A 48 8.59 18.89 -10.84
N THR A 49 8.95 19.07 -12.09
CA THR A 49 8.06 18.87 -13.25
C THR A 49 8.80 18.19 -14.39
N GLY A 50 8.07 17.37 -15.15
CA GLY A 50 8.59 16.64 -16.30
C GLY A 50 9.23 15.32 -15.87
N ASN A 51 8.55 14.22 -16.20
CA ASN A 51 8.99 12.83 -15.99
C ASN A 51 9.58 12.57 -14.59
N VAL A 52 8.88 13.02 -13.55
CA VAL A 52 9.40 12.99 -12.19
C VAL A 52 9.45 11.55 -11.70
N THR A 53 10.65 11.11 -11.29
CA THR A 53 10.90 9.81 -10.70
C THR A 53 11.54 9.99 -9.33
N LEU A 54 10.82 9.63 -8.27
CA LEU A 54 11.33 9.58 -6.90
C LEU A 54 11.53 8.11 -6.49
N ILE A 55 12.73 7.76 -6.04
CA ILE A 55 13.06 6.44 -5.49
C ILE A 55 13.55 6.64 -4.06
N GLY A 56 12.96 5.91 -3.10
CA GLY A 56 13.37 5.85 -1.70
C GLY A 56 13.64 4.41 -1.25
N THR A 57 13.82 4.19 0.06
CA THR A 57 14.22 2.89 0.64
C THR A 57 13.40 1.69 0.16
N ASP A 58 12.07 1.84 0.03
CA ASP A 58 11.16 0.78 -0.43
C ASP A 58 9.98 1.36 -1.22
N LEU A 59 10.20 2.49 -1.89
CA LEU A 59 9.14 3.28 -2.51
C LEU A 59 9.63 3.85 -3.82
N LYS A 60 8.81 3.74 -4.87
CA LYS A 60 9.00 4.46 -6.12
C LYS A 60 7.75 5.25 -6.44
N ILE A 61 7.90 6.52 -6.78
CA ILE A 61 6.82 7.40 -7.26
C ILE A 61 7.20 7.91 -8.64
N LEU A 62 6.31 7.71 -9.61
CA LEU A 62 6.35 8.32 -10.93
C LEU A 62 5.20 9.31 -11.03
N CYS A 63 5.45 10.51 -11.58
CA CYS A 63 4.40 11.49 -11.84
C CYS A 63 4.88 12.58 -12.82
N ASP A 64 3.94 13.38 -13.32
CA ASP A 64 4.27 14.52 -14.19
C ASP A 64 4.79 15.71 -13.38
N ARG A 65 4.25 15.91 -12.17
CA ARG A 65 4.62 17.00 -11.26
C ARG A 65 4.57 16.55 -9.81
N LEU A 66 5.63 16.87 -9.06
CA LEU A 66 5.78 16.64 -7.63
C LEU A 66 6.01 17.96 -6.92
N GLU A 67 5.14 18.31 -5.98
CA GLU A 67 5.35 19.39 -5.04
C GLU A 67 5.63 18.81 -3.65
N PHE A 68 6.59 19.36 -2.92
CA PHE A 68 6.86 18.92 -1.57
C PHE A 68 7.24 20.06 -0.63
N THR A 69 6.99 19.85 0.65
CA THR A 69 7.47 20.70 1.73
C THR A 69 8.19 19.83 2.75
N ALA A 70 9.45 20.13 3.06
CA ALA A 70 10.27 19.42 4.04
C ALA A 70 10.76 20.34 5.15
N LEU A 71 10.91 19.80 6.35
CA LEU A 71 11.45 20.50 7.51
C LEU A 71 12.96 20.27 7.62
N GLY A 72 13.73 21.33 7.88
CA GLY A 72 15.12 21.20 8.31
C GLY A 72 16.16 20.95 7.20
N VAL A 73 15.97 21.43 5.98
CA VAL A 73 17.05 21.52 4.97
C VAL A 73 17.88 22.80 5.18
N GLY A 74 18.19 23.11 6.44
CA GLY A 74 19.04 24.24 6.84
C GLY A 74 20.54 23.90 6.81
N ASP A 75 20.89 22.62 6.78
CA ASP A 75 22.26 22.17 6.56
C ASP A 75 22.55 22.15 5.07
N LYS A 76 23.43 23.06 4.62
CA LYS A 76 23.88 23.26 3.22
C LYS A 76 24.57 22.04 2.57
N THR A 77 24.59 20.91 3.26
CA THR A 77 25.19 19.64 2.84
C THR A 77 24.18 18.50 2.72
N ALA A 78 22.89 18.72 3.06
CA ALA A 78 21.90 17.67 3.08
C ALA A 78 21.44 17.29 1.66
N THR A 79 21.85 16.09 1.21
CA THR A 79 21.09 15.27 0.26
C THR A 79 19.64 15.16 0.71
N LEU A 80 18.71 15.09 -0.25
CA LEU A 80 17.24 15.04 -0.07
C LEU A 80 16.78 14.46 1.28
N PRO A 81 15.82 15.10 1.97
CA PRO A 81 15.34 14.62 3.26
C PRO A 81 14.86 13.16 3.18
N THR A 82 14.99 12.42 4.27
CA THR A 82 14.28 11.14 4.42
C THR A 82 12.77 11.39 4.37
N LEU A 83 11.99 10.39 3.96
CA LEU A 83 10.53 10.51 3.81
C LEU A 83 9.86 11.14 5.06
N ASP A 84 10.37 10.83 6.25
CA ASP A 84 9.88 11.30 7.55
C ASP A 84 10.06 12.81 7.80
N LYS A 85 10.96 13.47 7.06
CA LYS A 85 11.18 14.92 7.15
C LYS A 85 10.29 15.71 6.20
N PHE A 86 9.59 15.04 5.28
CA PHE A 86 8.61 15.71 4.43
C PHE A 86 7.33 15.93 5.23
N LYS A 87 6.94 17.20 5.31
CA LYS A 87 5.67 17.60 5.92
C LYS A 87 4.49 17.25 5.01
N TYR A 88 4.68 17.44 3.72
CA TYR A 88 3.66 17.24 2.71
C TYR A 88 4.30 16.94 1.36
N MET A 89 3.71 16.02 0.60
CA MET A 89 4.04 15.79 -0.80
C MET A 89 2.76 15.66 -1.61
N LEU A 90 2.75 16.26 -2.78
CA LEU A 90 1.67 16.23 -3.73
C LEU A 90 2.21 15.79 -5.10
N ALA A 91 1.84 14.60 -5.52
CA ALA A 91 2.13 14.10 -6.87
C ALA A 91 0.87 14.26 -7.73
N THR A 92 1.04 14.77 -8.94
CA THR A 92 -0.06 15.00 -9.90
C THR A 92 0.36 14.60 -11.30
N GLY A 93 -0.59 14.07 -12.06
CA GLY A 93 -0.42 13.61 -13.44
C GLY A 93 0.26 12.23 -13.48
N HIS A 94 -0.42 11.27 -14.10
CA HIS A 94 0.03 9.89 -14.32
C HIS A 94 0.77 9.28 -13.12
N VAL A 95 0.17 9.43 -11.93
CA VAL A 95 0.84 9.06 -10.69
C VAL A 95 0.84 7.53 -10.56
N VAL A 96 2.03 6.97 -10.39
CA VAL A 96 2.24 5.55 -10.09
C VAL A 96 3.12 5.44 -8.86
N ILE A 97 2.62 4.76 -7.82
CA ILE A 97 3.32 4.53 -6.58
C ILE A 97 3.52 3.02 -6.43
N THR A 98 4.76 2.58 -6.40
CA THR A 98 5.11 1.16 -6.23
C THR A 98 5.85 0.96 -4.91
N GLN A 99 5.37 0.02 -4.10
CA GLN A 99 5.99 -0.39 -2.85
C GLN A 99 5.89 -1.92 -2.72
N ALA A 100 7.03 -2.61 -2.82
CA ALA A 100 7.08 -4.07 -2.90
C ALA A 100 6.08 -4.61 -3.95
N ASP A 101 5.16 -5.48 -3.56
CA ASP A 101 4.16 -6.10 -4.44
C ASP A 101 2.87 -5.26 -4.61
N ARG A 102 2.88 -4.01 -4.15
CA ARG A 102 1.72 -3.11 -4.23
C ARG A 102 1.99 -1.96 -5.18
N GLU A 103 1.00 -1.71 -6.04
CA GLU A 103 1.01 -0.60 -6.98
C GLU A 103 -0.26 0.23 -6.80
N ALA A 104 -0.11 1.54 -6.70
CA ALA A 104 -1.23 2.48 -6.71
C ALA A 104 -1.10 3.44 -7.89
N THR A 105 -2.15 3.53 -8.70
CA THR A 105 -2.24 4.47 -9.83
C THR A 105 -3.35 5.47 -9.58
N CYS A 106 -3.13 6.74 -9.93
CA CYS A 106 -4.11 7.81 -9.77
C CYS A 106 -3.71 9.06 -10.58
N GLY A 107 -4.64 10.02 -10.74
CA GLY A 107 -4.30 11.34 -11.27
C GLY A 107 -3.64 12.25 -10.23
N ARG A 108 -3.98 12.08 -8.95
CA ARG A 108 -3.47 12.89 -7.84
C ARG A 108 -3.24 12.05 -6.58
N ALA A 109 -2.06 12.20 -5.97
CA ALA A 109 -1.72 11.60 -4.70
C ALA A 109 -1.20 12.65 -3.70
N GLU A 110 -1.82 12.69 -2.52
CA GLU A 110 -1.40 13.53 -1.41
C GLU A 110 -0.82 12.64 -0.31
N VAL A 111 0.45 12.86 0.03
CA VAL A 111 1.15 12.12 1.07
C VAL A 111 1.40 13.06 2.23
N LEU A 112 0.90 12.70 3.40
CA LEU A 112 1.07 13.41 4.67
C LEU A 112 1.82 12.49 5.64
N PRO A 113 3.16 12.48 5.62
CA PRO A 113 3.96 11.60 6.47
C PRO A 113 3.68 11.75 7.96
N HIS A 114 3.58 12.99 8.46
CA HIS A 114 3.30 13.24 9.89
C HIS A 114 1.91 12.79 10.37
N GLU A 115 0.95 12.68 9.45
CA GLU A 115 -0.40 12.20 9.77
C GLU A 115 -0.56 10.72 9.43
N ASP A 116 0.53 10.06 9.01
CA ASP A 116 0.54 8.68 8.52
C ASP A 116 -0.55 8.41 7.47
N LYS A 117 -0.79 9.39 6.60
CA LYS A 117 -1.95 9.40 5.71
C LYS A 117 -1.54 9.61 4.26
N VAL A 118 -2.16 8.85 3.37
CA VAL A 118 -2.06 9.04 1.92
C VAL A 118 -3.46 9.08 1.34
N ILE A 119 -3.74 10.07 0.48
CA ILE A 119 -5.02 10.26 -0.18
C ILE A 119 -4.78 10.19 -1.67
N LEU A 120 -5.47 9.27 -2.35
CA LEU A 120 -5.42 9.08 -3.79
C LEU A 120 -6.76 9.48 -4.38
N THR A 121 -6.75 10.33 -5.38
CA THR A 121 -7.94 10.86 -6.07
C THR A 121 -7.73 10.86 -7.59
N GLU A 122 -8.77 11.21 -8.34
CA GLU A 122 -8.76 11.22 -9.82
C GLU A 122 -8.54 9.81 -10.40
N ASN A 123 -9.54 8.95 -10.21
CA ASN A 123 -9.54 7.55 -10.63
C ASN A 123 -8.45 6.70 -9.95
N PRO A 124 -8.41 6.67 -8.60
CA PRO A 124 -7.45 5.87 -7.89
C PRO A 124 -7.73 4.36 -8.03
N VAL A 125 -6.67 3.61 -8.34
CA VAL A 125 -6.66 2.15 -8.39
C VAL A 125 -5.47 1.64 -7.59
N LEU A 126 -5.72 0.73 -6.65
CA LEU A 126 -4.72 0.04 -5.86
C LEU A 126 -4.71 -1.43 -6.24
N ILE A 127 -3.55 -1.96 -6.60
CA ILE A 127 -3.31 -3.34 -7.02
C ILE A 127 -2.35 -3.97 -6.02
N ASP A 128 -2.71 -5.12 -5.48
CA ASP A 128 -1.86 -5.98 -4.65
C ASP A 128 -1.56 -7.24 -5.46
N HIS A 129 -0.36 -7.30 -6.04
CA HIS A 129 0.10 -8.39 -6.89
C HIS A 129 0.32 -9.69 -6.12
N GLY A 130 0.51 -9.63 -4.80
CA GLY A 130 0.66 -10.82 -3.97
C GLY A 130 -0.64 -11.58 -3.74
N THR A 131 -1.79 -10.93 -3.94
CA THR A 131 -3.13 -11.49 -3.63
C THR A 131 -4.10 -11.44 -4.82
N ASP A 132 -3.63 -11.02 -6.00
CA ASP A 132 -4.45 -10.75 -7.19
C ASP A 132 -5.67 -9.87 -6.86
N TRP A 133 -5.47 -8.89 -5.97
CA TRP A 133 -6.51 -8.02 -5.46
C TRP A 133 -6.39 -6.62 -6.05
N THR A 134 -7.48 -6.10 -6.60
CA THR A 134 -7.56 -4.74 -7.14
C THR A 134 -8.70 -3.99 -6.48
N SER A 135 -8.40 -2.80 -5.97
CA SER A 135 -9.35 -1.89 -5.33
C SER A 135 -9.36 -0.55 -6.06
N ALA A 136 -10.49 -0.19 -6.64
CA ALA A 136 -10.72 1.10 -7.30
C ALA A 136 -11.83 1.87 -6.59
N GLY A 137 -11.88 3.18 -6.76
CA GLY A 137 -12.94 4.01 -6.21
C GLY A 137 -12.85 5.45 -6.70
N GLU A 138 -13.63 6.35 -6.10
CA GLU A 138 -13.52 7.79 -6.36
C GLU A 138 -12.36 8.40 -5.55
N LYS A 139 -12.15 7.90 -4.34
CA LYS A 139 -11.07 8.31 -3.44
C LYS A 139 -10.63 7.12 -2.60
N ILE A 140 -9.31 6.91 -2.52
CA ILE A 140 -8.69 5.91 -1.64
C ILE A 140 -7.89 6.66 -0.58
N THR A 141 -8.19 6.43 0.69
CA THR A 141 -7.44 6.96 1.83
C THR A 141 -6.75 5.83 2.56
N LEU A 142 -5.43 5.89 2.63
CA LEU A 142 -4.56 4.94 3.32
C LEU A 142 -4.13 5.60 4.64
N LEU A 143 -4.56 5.03 5.77
CA LEU A 143 -4.14 5.42 7.11
C LEU A 143 -3.10 4.41 7.60
N ARG A 144 -1.82 4.70 7.38
CA ARG A 144 -0.70 3.80 7.70
C ARG A 144 -0.59 3.53 9.20
N GLY A 145 -0.79 4.53 10.04
CA GLY A 145 -0.73 4.40 11.49
C GLY A 145 -1.81 3.45 12.05
N GLU A 146 -2.96 3.39 11.38
CA GLU A 146 -4.07 2.49 11.73
C GLU A 146 -4.05 1.18 10.93
N ARG A 147 -3.13 1.03 9.97
CA ARG A 147 -3.13 -0.04 8.96
C ARG A 147 -4.48 -0.21 8.26
N ARG A 148 -5.16 0.91 7.99
CA ARG A 148 -6.54 0.95 7.50
C ARG A 148 -6.61 1.58 6.10
N VAL A 149 -7.44 1.02 5.24
CA VAL A 149 -7.75 1.55 3.91
C VAL A 149 -9.24 1.89 3.86
N ILE A 150 -9.56 3.10 3.42
CA ILE A 150 -10.92 3.60 3.23
C ILE A 150 -11.09 3.93 1.75
N VAL A 151 -12.11 3.36 1.11
CA VAL A 151 -12.37 3.57 -0.31
C VAL A 151 -13.79 4.09 -0.49
N ASP A 152 -13.91 5.32 -0.96
CA ASP A 152 -15.19 5.93 -1.29
C ASP A 152 -15.65 5.47 -2.67
N LYS A 153 -16.92 5.02 -2.77
CA LYS A 153 -17.50 4.38 -3.96
C LYS A 153 -16.64 3.22 -4.48
N SER A 154 -16.33 2.30 -3.57
CA SER A 154 -15.44 1.17 -3.83
C SER A 154 -15.94 0.21 -4.92
N ARG A 155 -15.03 -0.17 -5.80
CA ARG A 155 -15.13 -1.31 -6.72
C ARG A 155 -13.92 -2.19 -6.49
N VAL A 156 -14.15 -3.45 -6.17
CA VAL A 156 -13.09 -4.42 -5.89
C VAL A 156 -13.16 -5.56 -6.87
N THR A 157 -12.00 -6.00 -7.35
CA THR A 157 -11.83 -7.21 -8.15
C THR A 157 -10.82 -8.09 -7.43
N GLY A 158 -11.14 -9.36 -7.26
CA GLY A 158 -10.28 -10.33 -6.58
C GLY A 158 -10.47 -11.72 -7.16
N PRO A 159 -9.77 -12.73 -6.62
CA PRO A 159 -9.89 -14.11 -7.08
C PRO A 159 -11.32 -14.62 -6.96
N ALA A 160 -11.66 -15.60 -7.79
CA ALA A 160 -12.99 -16.18 -7.81
C ALA A 160 -13.40 -16.66 -6.41
N LEU A 161 -14.59 -16.23 -5.97
CA LEU A 161 -15.17 -16.73 -4.73
C LEU A 161 -15.40 -18.23 -4.87
N ARG A 162 -14.92 -19.00 -3.87
CA ARG A 162 -15.25 -20.42 -3.78
C ARG A 162 -16.77 -20.55 -3.73
N ASN A 163 -17.32 -21.48 -4.51
CA ASN A 163 -18.74 -21.81 -4.44
C ASN A 163 -19.11 -22.11 -2.98
N LEU A 164 -20.07 -21.35 -2.43
CA LEU A 164 -20.52 -21.49 -1.04
C LEU A 164 -21.33 -22.77 -0.79
N GLY A 165 -21.40 -23.68 -1.77
CA GLY A 165 -21.96 -25.01 -1.61
C GLY A 165 -23.48 -24.95 -1.50
N TYR A 166 -24.15 -24.96 -2.65
CA TYR A 166 -25.39 -25.72 -2.76
C TYR A 166 -25.15 -26.76 -3.85
N GLU A 167 -24.53 -27.88 -3.47
CA GLU A 167 -24.66 -29.09 -4.29
C GLU A 167 -26.14 -29.48 -4.20
N GLN A 168 -26.94 -29.09 -5.20
CA GLN A 168 -28.08 -29.92 -5.53
C GLN A 168 -27.51 -31.15 -6.23
N ASP A 169 -27.12 -32.15 -5.44
CA ASP A 169 -27.25 -33.53 -5.86
C ASP A 169 -28.73 -33.77 -6.12
N LYS A 170 -29.19 -33.35 -7.29
CA LYS A 170 -30.44 -33.84 -7.86
C LYS A 170 -30.04 -34.88 -8.88
N PRO A 171 -30.23 -36.18 -8.61
CA PRO A 171 -30.15 -37.18 -9.65
C PRO A 171 -31.06 -36.73 -10.79
N ALA A 172 -30.54 -36.77 -12.02
CA ALA A 172 -31.35 -36.54 -13.21
C ALA A 172 -32.61 -37.43 -13.12
N PRO A 173 -33.82 -36.89 -13.35
CA PRO A 173 -35.00 -37.73 -13.46
C PRO A 173 -34.70 -38.83 -14.48
N PRO A 174 -34.98 -40.11 -14.18
CA PRO A 174 -34.79 -41.16 -15.17
C PRO A 174 -35.57 -40.78 -16.42
N ALA A 175 -34.91 -40.91 -17.57
CA ALA A 175 -35.50 -40.64 -18.87
C ALA A 175 -36.87 -41.31 -18.93
N ALA A 176 -37.92 -40.50 -19.10
CA ALA A 176 -39.27 -41.01 -19.26
C ALA A 176 -39.26 -41.99 -20.42
N VAL A 177 -39.51 -43.27 -20.12
CA VAL A 177 -39.70 -44.31 -21.11
C VAL A 177 -40.83 -43.83 -22.02
N SER A 178 -40.49 -43.51 -23.27
CA SER A 178 -41.43 -43.18 -24.32
C SER A 178 -42.40 -44.35 -24.47
N ARG A 179 -43.64 -44.15 -24.02
CA ARG A 179 -44.75 -45.08 -24.21
C ARG A 179 -44.96 -45.25 -25.73
N PRO A 180 -45.12 -46.47 -26.26
CA PRO A 180 -45.38 -46.66 -27.69
C PRO A 180 -46.67 -45.93 -28.06
N GLN A 181 -46.58 -45.08 -29.09
CA GLN A 181 -47.73 -44.39 -29.66
C GLN A 181 -48.63 -45.43 -30.35
N PRO A 182 -49.94 -45.52 -30.03
CA PRO A 182 -50.84 -46.41 -30.74
C PRO A 182 -51.04 -45.88 -32.16
N THR A 183 -50.76 -46.74 -33.15
CA THR A 183 -50.99 -46.47 -34.57
C THR A 183 -52.51 -46.42 -34.82
N PRO A 184 -53.06 -45.35 -35.44
CA PRO A 184 -54.45 -45.36 -35.86
C PRO A 184 -54.55 -46.01 -37.25
N GLY A 185 -55.31 -47.10 -37.38
CA GLY A 185 -55.68 -47.61 -38.70
C GLY A 185 -56.27 -49.03 -38.72
N LYS A 186 -57.59 -49.14 -38.70
CA LYS A 186 -58.40 -49.39 -39.91
C LYS A 186 -59.89 -49.30 -39.59
#